data_AF-A0A3D0Q8M5-F1
#
_entry.id   AF-A0A3D0Q8M5-F1
#
_cell.length_a   1.000
_cell.length_b   1.000
_cell.length_c   1.000
_cell.angle_alpha   90.00
_cell.angle_beta   90.00
_cell.angle_gamma   90.00
#
_symmetry.space_group_name_H-M   'P 1'
#
loop_
_entity.id
_entity.type
_entity.pdbx_description
1 polymer ?
#
loop_
_entity_poly.entity_id
_entity_poly.type
_entity_poly.pdbx_seq_one_letter_code
_entity_poly.pdbx_strand_id
1 'polypeptide(L)'
;HIVFSDDGKTIWQSKSKLHKARRSKGRLFFNEDWRMLMLAFINSLADANGCIQIPVSDEKWLQIQPLPVLFESRFGYDDPKESGRLVPLDYTEERFEESIEEDEEDDDSAVQD
;
A
#
# COMPACT_ATOMS: atom_id res chain seq x y z
N HIS A 1 1.01 3.20 -3.19
CA HIS A 1 2.31 2.68 -2.71
C HIS A 1 2.13 2.11 -1.31
N ILE A 2 2.40 0.81 -1.09
CA ILE A 2 2.46 0.19 0.24
C ILE A 2 3.93 0.15 0.68
N VAL A 3 4.20 0.39 1.95
CA VAL A 3 5.52 0.26 2.57
C VAL A 3 5.46 -0.71 3.73
N PHE A 4 6.58 -1.35 4.05
CA PHE A 4 6.68 -2.37 5.09
C PHE A 4 7.67 -1.95 6.16
N SER A 5 7.32 -2.25 7.40
CA SER A 5 8.04 -1.90 8.61
C SER A 5 7.71 -2.91 9.69
N ASP A 6 8.69 -3.29 10.51
CA ASP A 6 8.49 -4.21 11.63
C ASP A 6 8.05 -3.48 12.92
N ASP A 7 8.33 -2.17 13.02
CA ASP A 7 8.05 -1.32 14.18
C ASP A 7 7.00 -0.23 13.90
N GLY A 8 6.50 -0.15 12.65
CA GLY A 8 5.58 0.88 12.19
C GLY A 8 6.22 2.27 12.01
N LYS A 9 7.55 2.38 12.11
CA LYS A 9 8.29 3.66 12.04
C LYS A 9 9.39 3.62 11.00
N THR A 10 10.14 2.54 10.97
CA THR A 10 11.32 2.34 10.14
C THR A 10 10.95 1.50 8.93
N ILE A 11 11.01 2.11 7.74
CA ILE A 11 10.76 1.40 6.47
C ILE A 11 11.92 0.43 6.20
N TRP A 12 11.62 -0.75 5.66
CA TRP A 12 12.65 -1.68 5.19
C TRP A 12 13.55 -1.02 4.13
N GLN A 13 14.86 -1.15 4.30
CA GLN A 13 15.85 -0.51 3.42
C GLN A 13 16.15 -1.31 2.14
N SER A 14 15.96 -2.62 2.18
CA SER A 14 16.11 -3.47 0.99
C SER A 14 14.97 -3.21 0.01
N LYS A 15 15.31 -2.59 -1.14
CA LYS A 15 14.37 -2.32 -2.22
C LYS A 15 13.76 -3.63 -2.74
N SER A 16 14.57 -4.63 -3.07
CA SER A 16 14.10 -5.96 -3.52
C SER A 16 13.08 -6.57 -2.54
N LYS A 17 13.41 -6.60 -1.23
CA LYS A 17 12.49 -7.12 -0.21
C LYS A 17 11.17 -6.34 -0.17
N LEU A 18 11.22 -5.01 -0.26
CA LEU A 18 10.05 -4.15 -0.22
C LEU A 18 9.18 -4.31 -1.48
N HIS A 19 9.80 -4.43 -2.66
CA HIS A 19 9.13 -4.73 -3.92
C HIS A 19 8.41 -6.09 -3.88
N LYS A 20 9.12 -7.16 -3.49
CA LYS A 20 8.57 -8.52 -3.35
C LYS A 20 7.40 -8.58 -2.36
N ALA A 21 7.54 -7.94 -1.20
CA ALA A 21 6.47 -7.89 -0.21
C ALA A 21 5.25 -7.11 -0.69
N ARG A 22 5.45 -5.96 -1.36
CA ARG A 22 4.37 -5.15 -1.93
C ARG A 22 3.57 -5.96 -2.95
N ARG A 23 4.25 -6.64 -3.88
CA ARG A 23 3.61 -7.47 -4.91
C ARG A 23 2.82 -8.61 -4.27
N SER A 24 3.48 -9.43 -3.44
CA SER A 24 2.83 -10.59 -2.82
C SER A 24 1.61 -10.23 -1.94
N LYS A 25 1.67 -9.13 -1.19
CA LYS A 25 0.56 -8.68 -0.34
C LYS A 25 -0.52 -7.95 -1.12
N GLY A 26 -0.14 -7.05 -2.02
CA GLY A 26 -1.08 -6.21 -2.77
C GLY A 26 -1.83 -6.94 -3.89
N ARG A 27 -1.33 -8.10 -4.37
CA ARG A 27 -1.94 -8.86 -5.48
C ARG A 27 -3.41 -9.24 -5.26
N LEU A 28 -3.82 -9.43 -4.01
CA LEU A 28 -5.18 -9.83 -3.66
C LEU A 28 -6.01 -8.69 -3.07
N PHE A 29 -5.49 -7.47 -3.02
CA PHE A 29 -6.22 -6.34 -2.49
C PHE A 29 -7.17 -5.77 -3.52
N PHE A 30 -8.47 -5.86 -3.23
CA PHE A 30 -9.52 -5.18 -3.97
C PHE A 30 -10.02 -3.96 -3.22
N ASN A 31 -11.20 -3.45 -3.58
CA ASN A 31 -11.69 -2.20 -3.04
C ASN A 31 -11.86 -2.25 -1.53
N GLU A 32 -12.27 -3.39 -0.98
CA GLU A 32 -12.43 -3.57 0.47
C GLU A 32 -11.11 -3.38 1.23
N ASP A 33 -10.04 -4.08 0.83
CA ASP A 33 -8.74 -4.02 1.50
C ASP A 33 -8.13 -2.62 1.40
N TRP A 34 -8.16 -2.02 0.19
CA TRP A 34 -7.66 -0.67 -0.02
C TRP A 34 -8.44 0.36 0.77
N ARG A 35 -9.77 0.23 0.83
CA ARG A 35 -10.63 1.11 1.65
C ARG A 35 -10.31 0.94 3.13
N MET A 36 -10.11 -0.29 3.60
CA MET A 36 -9.79 -0.56 4.99
C MET A 36 -8.45 0.08 5.39
N LEU A 37 -7.42 -0.07 4.56
CA LEU A 37 -6.10 0.53 4.80
C LEU A 37 -6.17 2.06 4.79
N MET A 38 -6.90 2.65 3.84
CA MET A 38 -7.10 4.10 3.79
C MET A 38 -7.81 4.61 5.05
N LEU A 39 -8.88 3.94 5.48
CA LEU A 39 -9.62 4.31 6.69
C LEU A 39 -8.75 4.18 7.95
N ALA A 40 -7.97 3.10 8.06
CA ALA A 40 -7.04 2.91 9.16
C ALA A 40 -5.98 4.01 9.21
N PHE A 41 -5.42 4.36 8.04
CA PHE A 41 -4.46 5.46 7.93
C PHE A 41 -5.06 6.81 8.35
N ILE A 42 -6.23 7.18 7.82
CA ILE A 42 -6.89 8.44 8.17
C ILE A 42 -7.22 8.48 9.67
N ASN A 43 -7.72 7.38 10.25
CA ASN A 43 -7.98 7.30 11.68
C ASN A 43 -6.72 7.37 12.53
N SER A 44 -5.58 6.85 12.04
CA SER A 44 -4.30 6.98 12.75
C SER A 44 -3.79 8.42 12.89
N LEU A 45 -4.32 9.34 12.08
CA LEU A 45 -4.03 10.77 12.16
C LEU A 45 -4.89 11.52 13.18
N ALA A 46 -5.94 10.88 13.71
CA ALA A 46 -6.85 11.51 14.66
C ALA A 46 -6.21 11.65 16.04
N ASP A 47 -6.53 12.75 16.71
CA ASP A 47 -6.15 13.00 18.10
C ASP A 47 -7.01 12.20 19.09
N ALA A 48 -6.77 12.39 20.39
CA ALA A 48 -7.55 11.74 21.45
C ALA A 48 -9.04 12.11 21.45
N ASN A 49 -9.43 13.19 20.76
CA ASN A 49 -10.82 13.62 20.59
C ASN A 49 -11.44 13.07 19.31
N GLY A 50 -10.74 12.23 18.57
CA GLY A 50 -11.22 11.63 17.32
C GLY A 50 -11.28 12.60 16.15
N CYS A 51 -10.48 13.68 16.17
CA CYS A 51 -10.41 14.65 15.07
C CYS A 51 -8.98 14.80 14.57
N ILE A 52 -8.82 15.09 13.28
CA ILE A 52 -7.53 15.47 12.70
C ILE A 52 -7.41 16.99 12.83
N GLN A 53 -6.35 17.45 13.48
CA GLN A 53 -6.06 18.87 13.65
C GLN A 53 -4.89 19.28 12.77
N ILE A 54 -5.11 20.26 11.89
CA ILE A 54 -4.07 20.81 11.03
C ILE A 54 -3.84 22.27 11.45
N PRO A 55 -2.63 22.65 11.93
CA PRO A 55 -2.34 24.03 12.29
C PRO A 55 -2.27 24.88 11.02
N VAL A 56 -3.00 25.99 11.01
CA VAL A 56 -2.97 26.98 9.91
C VAL A 56 -2.22 28.24 10.33
N SER A 57 -2.21 28.52 11.64
CA SER A 57 -1.40 29.55 12.29
C SER A 57 -1.23 29.17 13.76
N ASP A 58 -0.40 29.90 14.50
CA ASP A 58 -0.14 29.64 15.93
C ASP A 58 -1.41 29.54 16.79
N GLU A 59 -2.47 30.27 16.42
CA GLU A 59 -3.72 30.33 17.18
C GLU A 59 -4.91 29.65 16.48
N LYS A 60 -4.73 29.10 15.27
CA LYS A 60 -5.85 28.58 14.46
C LYS A 60 -5.57 27.20 13.90
N TRP A 61 -6.57 26.35 14.02
CA TRP A 61 -6.53 24.96 13.60
C TRP A 61 -7.71 24.69 12.67
N LEU A 62 -7.45 23.93 11.61
CA LEU A 62 -8.49 23.27 10.83
C LEU A 62 -8.79 21.93 11.50
N GLN A 63 -10.07 21.70 11.79
CA GLN A 63 -10.53 20.44 12.36
C GLN A 63 -11.25 19.63 11.28
N ILE A 64 -10.80 18.40 11.07
CA ILE A 64 -11.34 17.48 10.06
C ILE A 64 -11.76 16.18 10.75
N GLN A 65 -12.90 15.62 10.34
CA GLN A 65 -13.32 14.30 10.80
C GLN A 65 -12.49 13.21 10.09
N PRO A 66 -12.09 12.13 10.77
CA PRO A 66 -11.31 11.04 10.19
C PRO A 66 -12.15 10.06 9.34
N LEU A 67 -13.28 10.55 8.80
CA LEU A 67 -14.20 9.78 7.98
C LEU A 67 -14.31 10.44 6.59
N PRO A 68 -14.04 9.68 5.51
CA PRO A 68 -14.29 10.16 4.16
C PRO A 68 -15.77 10.46 3.93
N VAL A 69 -16.04 11.40 3.04
CA VAL A 69 -17.39 11.66 2.54
C VAL A 69 -17.87 10.46 1.71
N LEU A 70 -19.08 9.97 1.99
CA LEU A 70 -19.71 8.92 1.18
C LEU A 70 -20.44 9.53 -0.01
N PHE A 71 -20.29 8.88 -1.17
CA PHE A 71 -21.01 9.22 -2.39
C PHE A 71 -21.85 8.04 -2.84
N GLU A 72 -23.06 8.31 -3.31
CA GLU A 72 -23.90 7.31 -3.95
C GLU A 72 -23.59 7.22 -5.44
N SER A 73 -23.46 6.00 -5.96
CA SER A 73 -23.26 5.73 -7.38
C SER A 73 -24.26 4.68 -7.86
N ARG A 74 -24.78 4.84 -9.07
CA ARG A 74 -25.64 3.85 -9.74
C ARG A 74 -24.86 2.70 -10.39
N PHE A 75 -23.54 2.84 -10.44
CA PHE A 75 -22.63 1.87 -11.03
C PHE A 75 -21.57 1.50 -10.00
N GLY A 76 -21.16 0.23 -10.01
CA GLY A 76 -20.18 -0.31 -9.08
C GLY A 76 -19.37 -1.42 -9.72
N TYR A 77 -18.45 -1.96 -8.93
CA TYR A 77 -17.63 -3.10 -9.28
C TYR A 77 -17.79 -4.15 -8.19
N ASP A 78 -18.07 -5.38 -8.58
CA ASP A 78 -18.12 -6.51 -7.66
C ASP A 78 -16.74 -7.15 -7.59
N ASP A 79 -16.13 -7.10 -6.40
CA ASP A 79 -14.82 -7.67 -6.18
C ASP A 79 -14.87 -9.21 -6.43
N PRO A 80 -13.92 -9.77 -7.19
CA PRO A 80 -13.91 -11.19 -7.53
C PRO A 80 -13.69 -12.04 -6.28
N LYS A 81 -14.59 -13.01 -6.05
CA LYS A 81 -14.57 -13.88 -4.86
C LYS A 81 -13.69 -15.13 -4.99
N GLU A 82 -13.25 -15.45 -6.20
CA GLU A 82 -12.45 -16.65 -6.50
C GLU A 82 -11.09 -16.26 -7.07
N SER A 83 -10.02 -16.86 -6.53
CA SER A 83 -8.64 -16.59 -6.91
C SER A 83 -8.33 -16.87 -8.39
N GLY A 84 -9.10 -17.74 -9.04
CA GLY A 84 -8.90 -18.15 -10.44
C GLY A 84 -9.27 -17.11 -11.50
N ARG A 85 -9.92 -16.00 -11.13
CA ARG A 85 -10.25 -14.88 -12.04
C ARG A 85 -9.28 -13.71 -11.97
N LEU A 86 -8.21 -13.86 -11.20
CA LEU A 86 -7.20 -12.83 -10.98
C LEU A 86 -6.09 -13.01 -12.00
N VAL A 87 -6.32 -12.55 -13.23
CA VAL A 87 -5.20 -12.19 -14.11
C VAL A 87 -5.20 -10.67 -14.19
N PRO A 88 -4.52 -9.97 -13.26
CA PRO A 88 -4.22 -8.56 -13.45
C PRO A 88 -3.54 -8.38 -14.81
N LEU A 89 -3.78 -7.26 -15.50
CA LEU A 89 -3.03 -6.90 -16.70
C LEU A 89 -1.51 -6.82 -16.41
N ASP A 90 -1.12 -6.60 -15.15
CA ASP A 90 0.26 -6.67 -14.65
C ASP A 90 0.89 -8.06 -14.73
N TYR A 91 0.13 -9.16 -14.88
CA TYR A 91 0.69 -10.52 -14.87
C TYR A 91 1.71 -10.76 -16.00
N THR A 92 1.59 -10.02 -17.12
CA THR A 92 2.56 -10.06 -18.22
C THR A 92 3.81 -9.22 -17.98
N GLU A 93 3.71 -8.13 -17.22
CA GLU A 93 4.87 -7.33 -16.79
C GLU A 93 5.58 -7.99 -15.60
N GLU A 94 4.82 -8.60 -14.68
CA GLU A 94 5.29 -9.36 -13.51
C GLU A 94 6.25 -10.50 -13.90
N ARG A 95 5.93 -11.26 -14.96
CA ARG A 95 6.80 -12.33 -15.46
C ARG A 95 8.10 -11.79 -16.06
N PHE A 96 8.05 -10.61 -16.67
CA PHE A 96 9.20 -9.97 -17.30
C PHE A 96 10.15 -9.37 -16.25
N GLU A 97 9.61 -8.75 -15.20
CA GLU A 97 10.42 -8.19 -14.10
C GLU A 97 11.00 -9.27 -13.19
N GLU A 98 10.28 -10.36 -12.89
CA GLU A 98 10.83 -11.51 -12.14
C GLU A 98 12.02 -12.15 -12.87
N SER A 99 11.95 -12.28 -14.20
CA SER A 99 13.09 -12.77 -14.98
C SER A 99 14.30 -11.83 -14.97
N ILE A 100 14.11 -10.52 -14.80
CA ILE A 100 15.22 -9.56 -14.74
C ILE A 100 15.88 -9.56 -13.34
N GLU A 101 15.09 -9.70 -12.27
CA GLU A 101 15.62 -9.76 -10.90
C GLU A 101 16.35 -11.09 -10.60
N GLU A 102 15.91 -12.23 -11.16
CA GLU A 102 16.65 -13.50 -11.07
C GLU A 102 18.04 -13.43 -11.74
N ASP A 103 18.18 -12.66 -12.82
CA ASP A 103 19.46 -12.46 -13.52
C ASP A 103 20.40 -11.48 -12.77
N GLU A 104 19.89 -10.60 -11.90
CA GLU A 104 20.71 -9.65 -11.11
C GLU A 104 21.24 -10.22 -9.78
N GLU A 105 20.59 -11.25 -9.20
CA GLU A 105 21.06 -11.89 -7.95
C GLU A 105 22.30 -12.80 -8.15
N ASP A 106 22.66 -13.16 -9.39
CA ASP A 106 23.80 -14.04 -9.71
C ASP A 106 25.16 -13.31 -9.82
N ASP A 107 25.20 -11.97 -9.76
CA ASP A 107 26.44 -11.17 -9.95
C ASP A 107 27.08 -10.65 -8.64
N ASP A 108 26.42 -10.77 -7.48
CA ASP A 108 26.92 -10.20 -6.21
C ASP A 108 27.78 -11.18 -5.36
N SER A 109 28.27 -12.27 -5.97
CA SER A 109 29.16 -13.24 -5.31
C SER A 109 30.63 -13.19 -5.76
N ALA A 110 31.02 -12.23 -6.60
CA ALA A 110 32.34 -12.26 -7.24
C ALA A 110 33.23 -11.04 -6.97
N VAL A 111 33.46 -10.63 -5.71
CA VAL A 111 34.76 -10.02 -5.32
C VAL A 111 35.08 -10.28 -3.85
N GLN A 112 35.85 -11.34 -3.58
CA GLN A 112 36.83 -11.35 -2.50
C GLN A 112 38.16 -11.83 -3.11
N ASP A 113 39.08 -10.88 -3.32
CA ASP A 113 40.54 -11.07 -3.26
C ASP A 113 41.20 -9.71 -2.97
#